data_AF-A0A7C7L128-F1
#
_entry.id   AF-A0A7C7L128-F1
#
_cell.length_a   1.000
_cell.length_b   1.000
_cell.length_c   1.000
_cell.angle_alpha   90.00
_cell.angle_beta   90.00
_cell.angle_gamma   90.00
#
_symmetry.space_group_name_H-M   'P 1'
#
loop_
_entity.id
_entity.type
_entity.pdbx_description
1 polymer ?
#
loop_
_entity_poly.entity_id
_entity_poly.type
_entity_poly.pdbx_seq_one_letter_code
_entity_poly.pdbx_strand_id
1 'polypeptide(L)' 'LNKFGIKAKWILHYPKMKKIKEVELKEDDKKELQRAIKEIEKIKLLNTPPKPLPKKICKKCAYYELCFVF' A
#
# COMPACT_ATOMS: atom_id res chain seq x y z
N LEU A 1 -13.61 -8.38 13.25
CA LEU A 1 -14.15 -9.44 12.37
C LEU A 1 -13.63 -10.84 12.77
N ASN A 2 -12.33 -11.10 12.89
CA ASN A 2 -11.84 -12.33 13.57
C ASN A 2 -12.11 -12.37 15.09
N LYS A 3 -12.36 -11.20 15.72
CA LYS A 3 -12.77 -11.09 17.13
C LYS A 3 -14.20 -11.60 17.43
N PHE A 4 -14.98 -11.97 16.41
CA PHE A 4 -16.40 -12.37 16.56
C PHE A 4 -16.70 -13.81 16.08
N GLY A 5 -15.68 -14.64 15.82
CA GLY A 5 -15.88 -16.05 15.42
C GLY A 5 -16.35 -16.27 13.97
N ILE A 6 -16.39 -15.22 13.14
CA ILE A 6 -16.85 -15.30 11.75
C ILE A 6 -15.67 -15.66 10.84
N LYS A 7 -15.71 -16.85 10.21
CA LYS A 7 -14.79 -17.24 9.14
C LYS A 7 -15.15 -16.50 7.84
N ALA A 8 -14.67 -15.27 7.71
CA ALA A 8 -14.84 -14.49 6.48
C ALA A 8 -13.76 -14.86 5.45
N LYS A 9 -14.19 -15.23 4.24
CA LYS A 9 -13.31 -15.34 3.08
C LYS A 9 -13.08 -13.94 2.49
N TRP A 10 -11.83 -13.58 2.24
CA TRP A 10 -11.50 -12.30 1.63
C TRP A 10 -11.37 -12.49 0.12
N ILE A 11 -12.16 -11.75 -0.65
CA ILE A 11 -12.21 -11.89 -2.10
C ILE A 11 -11.97 -10.53 -2.74
N LEU A 12 -10.95 -10.46 -3.59
CA LEU A 12 -10.68 -9.34 -4.48
C LEU A 12 -11.32 -9.62 -5.83
N HIS A 13 -12.37 -8.87 -6.13
CA HIS A 13 -13.02 -8.92 -7.43
C HIS A 13 -12.41 -7.85 -8.35
N TYR A 14 -11.93 -8.25 -9.52
CA TYR A 14 -11.46 -7.37 -10.59
C TYR A 14 -12.45 -7.44 -11.77
N PRO A 15 -13.56 -6.67 -11.75
CA PRO A 15 -14.65 -6.80 -12.73
C PRO A 15 -14.18 -6.67 -14.18
N LYS A 16 -13.32 -5.68 -14.46
CA LYS A 16 -12.78 -5.44 -15.81
C LYS A 16 -11.97 -6.61 -16.35
N MET A 17 -11.32 -7.38 -15.47
CA MET A 17 -10.53 -8.55 -15.83
C MET A 17 -11.30 -9.87 -15.66
N LYS A 18 -12.56 -9.81 -15.21
CA LYS A 18 -13.39 -10.97 -14.80
C LYS A 18 -12.64 -11.95 -13.89
N LYS A 19 -11.76 -11.42 -13.03
CA LYS A 19 -10.90 -12.21 -12.13
C LYS A 19 -11.38 -12.07 -10.71
N ILE A 20 -11.52 -13.22 -10.04
CA ILE A 20 -11.82 -13.33 -8.62
C ILE A 20 -10.60 -13.93 -7.95
N LYS A 21 -10.03 -13.23 -6.98
CA LYS A 21 -8.87 -13.70 -6.24
C LYS A 21 -9.23 -13.82 -4.77
N GLU A 22 -9.21 -15.04 -4.25
CA GLU A 22 -9.26 -15.28 -2.80
C GLU A 22 -7.92 -14.86 -2.21
N VAL A 23 -7.97 -14.09 -1.13
CA VAL A 23 -6.79 -13.63 -0.40
C VAL A 23 -6.90 -14.06 1.05
N GLU A 24 -5.76 -14.32 1.65
CA GLU A 24 -5.64 -14.66 3.06
C GLU A 24 -4.67 -13.69 3.69
N LEU A 25 -5.02 -13.20 4.88
CA LEU A 25 -4.14 -12.30 5.63
C LEU A 25 -3.19 -13.14 6.49
N LYS A 26 -1.96 -13.35 5.99
CA LYS A 26 -0.92 -14.08 6.73
C LYS A 26 -0.32 -13.19 7.81
N GLU A 27 0.40 -13.83 8.74
CA GLU A 27 1.03 -13.09 9.83
C GLU A 27 2.14 -12.16 9.34
N ASP A 28 2.88 -12.56 8.30
CA ASP A 28 3.87 -11.69 7.67
C ASP A 28 3.24 -10.48 6.97
N ASP A 29 2.08 -10.65 6.32
CA ASP A 29 1.34 -9.54 5.71
C ASP A 29 0.93 -8.51 6.77
N LYS A 30 0.50 -8.96 7.96
CA LYS A 30 0.17 -8.05 9.09
C LYS A 30 1.40 -7.29 9.55
N LYS A 31 2.55 -7.94 9.66
CA LYS A 31 3.80 -7.29 10.07
C LYS A 31 4.23 -6.26 9.02
N GLU A 32 4.14 -6.58 7.74
CA GLU A 32 4.45 -5.66 6.65
C GLU A 32 3.51 -4.45 6.67
N LEU A 33 2.21 -4.66 6.82
CA LEU A 33 1.22 -3.59 6.94
C LEU A 33 1.51 -2.67 8.13
N GLN A 34 1.83 -3.25 9.31
CA GLN A 34 2.19 -2.45 10.49
C GLN A 34 3.48 -1.64 10.27
N ARG A 35 4.49 -2.21 9.60
CA ARG A 35 5.72 -1.49 9.24
C ARG A 35 5.43 -0.35 8.29
N ALA A 36 4.66 -0.60 7.24
CA ALA A 36 4.29 0.41 6.25
C ALA A 36 3.53 1.58 6.89
N ILE A 37 2.58 1.29 7.79
CA ILE A 37 1.83 2.34 8.52
C ILE A 37 2.78 3.21 9.36
N LYS A 38 3.69 2.58 10.13
CA LYS A 38 4.67 3.31 10.94
C LYS A 38 5.60 4.17 10.08
N GLU A 39 6.01 3.68 8.92
CA GLU A 39 6.83 4.46 7.98
C GLU A 39 6.07 5.67 7.42
N ILE A 40 4.79 5.52 7.08
CA ILE A 40 3.94 6.62 6.62
C ILE A 40 3.84 7.70 7.71
N GLU A 41 3.57 7.30 8.96
CA GLU A 41 3.50 8.23 10.10
C GLU A 41 4.83 8.95 10.31
N LYS A 42 5.95 8.23 10.23
CA LYS A 42 7.29 8.80 10.34
C LYS A 42 7.56 9.83 9.24
N ILE A 43 7.21 9.52 7.98
CA ILE A 43 7.40 10.43 6.83
C ILE A 43 6.55 11.69 6.99
N LYS A 44 5.31 11.56 7.47
CA LYS A 44 4.40 12.69 7.69
C LYS A 44 4.92 13.68 8.73
N LEU A 45 5.72 13.22 9.70
CA LEU A 45 6.34 14.05 10.74
C LEU A 45 7.62 14.77 10.28
N LEU A 46 8.13 14.48 9.09
CA LEU A 46 9.30 15.17 8.56
C LEU A 46 8.92 16.60 8.13
N ASN A 47 9.77 17.57 8.46
CA ASN A 47 9.60 18.96 8.04
C ASN A 47 9.62 19.13 6.51
N THR A 48 10.32 18.23 5.82
CA THR A 48 10.44 18.20 4.36
C THR A 48 10.25 16.79 3.85
N PRO A 49 9.64 16.60 2.67
CA PRO A 49 9.47 15.27 2.10
C PRO A 49 10.83 14.60 1.87
N PRO A 50 10.91 13.26 1.97
CA PRO A 50 12.12 12.53 1.66
C PRO A 50 12.48 12.70 0.18
N LYS A 51 13.79 12.67 -0.12
CA LYS A 51 14.27 12.77 -1.50
C LYS A 51 13.64 11.67 -2.37
N PRO A 52 13.16 12.01 -3.58
CA PRO A 52 12.55 11.03 -4.46
C PRO A 52 13.58 9.99 -4.89
N LEU A 53 13.19 8.72 -4.86
CA LEU A 53 13.99 7.62 -5.40
C LEU A 53 13.45 7.25 -6.79
N PRO A 54 14.19 7.49 -7.87
CA PRO A 54 13.70 7.24 -9.22
C PRO A 54 13.45 5.75 -9.45
N LYS A 55 12.21 5.41 -9.80
CA LYS A 55 11.78 4.05 -10.16
C LYS A 55 11.19 4.06 -11.56
N LYS A 56 11.12 2.88 -12.21
CA LYS A 56 10.55 2.73 -13.56
C LYS A 56 9.11 3.27 -13.67
N ILE A 57 8.34 3.20 -12.59
CA ILE A 57 6.95 3.70 -12.51
C ILE A 57 6.85 5.23 -12.48
N CYS A 58 7.91 5.95 -12.08
CA CYS A 58 7.87 7.39 -11.89
C CYS A 58 7.54 8.14 -13.19
N LYS A 59 7.97 7.62 -14.35
CA LYS A 59 7.68 8.21 -15.67
C LYS A 59 6.18 8.30 -16.00
N LYS A 60 5.33 7.50 -15.35
CA LYS A 60 3.87 7.49 -15.52
C LYS A 60 3.13 8.02 -14.28
N CYS A 61 3.88 8.46 -13.26
CA CYS A 61 3.30 8.92 -12.01
C CYS A 61 2.78 10.35 -12.18
N ALA A 62 1.54 10.61 -11.76
CA ALA A 62 0.94 11.95 -11.78
C ALA A 62 1.73 12.96 -10.93
N TYR A 63 2.53 12.49 -9.97
CA TYR A 63 3.34 13.32 -9.08
C TYR A 63 4.78 13.52 -9.56
N TYR A 64 5.15 13.07 -10.77
CA TYR A 64 6.54 13.13 -11.24
C TYR A 64 7.11 14.55 -11.17
N GLU A 65 6.42 15.52 -11.75
CA GLU A 65 6.87 16.92 -11.74
C GLU A 65 6.96 17.46 -10.31
N LEU A 66 5.98 17.15 -9.46
CA LEU A 66 5.99 17.59 -8.06
C LEU A 66 7.14 16.99 -7.24
N CYS A 67 7.53 15.75 -7.53
CA CYS A 67 8.59 15.06 -6.79
C CYS A 67 10.00 15.51 -7.21
N PHE A 68 10.23 15.90 -8.46
CA PHE A 68 11.57 16.12 -9.04
C PHE A 68 11.87 17.57 -9.40
N VAL A 69 10.95 18.51 -9.15
CA VAL A 69 11.14 19.96 -9.43
C VAL A 69 11.80 20.71 -8.26
N PHE A 70 11.98 20.06 -7.10
CA PHE A 70 12.71 20.59 -5.93
C PHE A 70 14.21 20.26 -5.96
#